data_AF-A0A7W1LVC6-F1
#
_entry.id   AF-A0A7W1LVC6-F1
#
_cell.length_a   1.000
_cell.length_b   1.000
_cell.length_c   1.000
_cell.angle_alpha   90.00
_cell.angle_beta   90.00
_cell.angle_gamma   90.00
#
_symmetry.space_group_name_H-M   'P 1'
#
loop_
_entity.id
_entity.type
_entity.pdbx_description
1 polymer ?
#
loop_
_entity_poly.entity_id
_entity_poly.type
_entity_poly.pdbx_seq_one_letter_code
_entity_poly.pdbx_strand_id
1 'polypeptide(L)'
;MDEAAGHRSAFVTMVGRPNVGKSSLVNALCGGKVSIVSDKPQTTRHRVRGVLTRDDAQLVFVDTPGLHKAVTALGERVNATALASVDDVDVTCLVLDATAPFGGGDRWVAARLRPASTVVVVNKIDRATTDQVARMLAASSELDAAAYVPVSARTGDGLD
;
A
#
# COMPACT_ATOMS: atom_id res chain seq x y z
N MET A 1 -26.38 1.30 -25.50
CA MET A 1 -27.02 1.21 -24.19
C MET A 1 -25.96 1.71 -23.23
N ASP A 2 -26.11 2.97 -22.83
CA ASP A 2 -25.11 3.74 -22.12
C ASP A 2 -25.20 3.32 -20.64
N GLU A 3 -24.24 2.52 -20.16
CA GLU A 3 -24.14 2.21 -18.73
C GLU A 3 -23.88 3.54 -18.01
N ALA A 4 -24.85 3.99 -17.22
CA ALA A 4 -24.66 5.09 -16.29
C ALA A 4 -23.34 4.86 -15.56
N ALA A 5 -22.37 5.77 -15.72
CA ALA A 5 -21.02 5.62 -15.18
C ALA A 5 -21.11 5.36 -13.67
N GLY A 6 -21.06 4.07 -13.29
CA GLY A 6 -21.35 3.64 -11.94
C GLY A 6 -20.27 4.14 -11.01
N HIS A 7 -20.66 4.65 -9.85
CA HIS A 7 -19.74 4.96 -8.77
C HIS A 7 -19.01 3.67 -8.35
N ARG A 8 -17.69 3.63 -8.52
CA ARG A 8 -16.87 2.42 -8.30
C ARG A 8 -16.39 2.34 -6.87
N SER A 9 -16.10 1.14 -6.36
CA SER A 9 -15.44 0.99 -5.07
C SER A 9 -14.40 -0.11 -5.08
N ALA A 10 -13.38 0.02 -4.21
CA ALA A 10 -12.31 -0.96 -4.07
C ALA A 10 -11.73 -0.95 -2.65
N PHE A 11 -11.40 -2.15 -2.14
CA PHE A 11 -10.55 -2.32 -0.98
C PHE A 11 -9.08 -2.26 -1.38
N VAL A 12 -8.34 -1.36 -0.70
CA VAL A 12 -6.93 -1.10 -0.98
C VAL A 12 -6.13 -1.41 0.27
N THR A 13 -4.99 -2.09 0.13
CA THR A 13 -4.06 -2.27 1.25
C THR A 13 -2.67 -1.72 0.95
N MET A 14 -2.00 -1.24 2.00
CA MET A 14 -0.64 -0.71 1.93
C MET A 14 0.31 -1.72 2.53
N VAL A 15 1.27 -2.20 1.74
CA VAL A 15 2.26 -3.22 2.16
C VAL A 15 3.67 -2.72 1.90
N GLY A 16 4.64 -3.38 2.51
CA GLY A 16 6.05 -2.97 2.42
C GLY A 16 6.73 -2.98 3.79
N ARG A 17 8.04 -2.74 3.79
CA ARG A 17 8.86 -2.80 5.00
C ARG A 17 8.38 -1.82 6.10
N PRO A 18 8.78 -2.03 7.36
CA PRO A 18 8.59 -1.02 8.40
C PRO A 18 9.13 0.36 7.97
N ASN A 19 8.46 1.43 8.38
CA ASN A 19 8.90 2.82 8.20
C ASN A 19 9.03 3.36 6.75
N VAL A 20 8.56 2.63 5.73
CA VAL A 20 8.50 3.12 4.34
C VAL A 20 7.44 4.22 4.11
N GLY A 21 6.55 4.46 5.09
CA GLY A 21 5.58 5.55 5.06
C GLY A 21 4.13 5.17 4.73
N LYS A 22 3.76 3.88 4.85
CA LYS A 22 2.40 3.37 4.62
C LYS A 22 1.30 4.18 5.32
N SER A 23 1.41 4.37 6.64
CA SER A 23 0.41 5.13 7.41
C SER A 23 0.41 6.62 7.06
N SER A 24 1.56 7.19 6.73
CA SER A 24 1.66 8.58 6.25
C SER A 24 0.92 8.76 4.92
N LEU A 25 1.05 7.80 4.00
CA LEU A 25 0.33 7.82 2.72
C LEU A 25 -1.18 7.73 2.91
N VAL A 26 -1.69 6.79 3.72
CA VAL A 26 -3.13 6.70 4.00
C VAL A 26 -3.65 8.00 4.59
N ASN A 27 -2.92 8.58 5.54
CA ASN A 27 -3.29 9.86 6.15
C ASN A 27 -3.28 11.00 5.13
N ALA A 28 -2.27 11.08 4.25
CA ALA A 28 -2.18 12.12 3.24
C ALA A 28 -3.32 12.00 2.20
N LEU A 29 -3.57 10.79 1.71
CA LEU A 29 -4.64 10.51 0.72
C LEU A 29 -6.04 10.81 1.28
N CYS A 30 -6.28 10.56 2.56
CA CYS A 30 -7.57 10.80 3.19
C CYS A 30 -7.72 12.23 3.77
N GLY A 31 -6.78 13.15 3.52
CA GLY A 31 -6.88 14.54 3.96
C GLY A 31 -6.50 14.82 5.42
N GLY A 32 -5.76 13.92 6.09
CA GLY A 32 -5.23 14.10 7.45
C GLY A 32 -6.04 13.40 8.55
N LYS A 33 -5.33 12.99 9.63
CA LYS A 33 -5.75 12.14 10.76
C LYS A 33 -6.99 11.28 10.49
N VAL A 34 -6.75 10.15 9.82
CA VAL A 34 -7.75 9.10 9.77
C VAL A 34 -7.82 8.40 11.12
N SER A 35 -8.87 8.68 11.89
CA SER A 35 -9.19 7.92 13.10
C SER A 35 -10.66 7.50 13.07
N ILE A 36 -11.00 6.59 12.16
CA ILE A 36 -12.15 5.71 12.39
C ILE A 36 -11.56 4.38 12.86
N VAL A 37 -11.14 4.35 14.13
CA VAL A 37 -10.89 3.09 14.84
C VAL A 37 -12.22 2.77 15.52
N SER A 38 -13.00 1.85 14.96
CA SER A 38 -14.16 1.32 15.66
C SER A 38 -13.71 0.11 16.47
N ASP A 39 -13.78 0.22 17.80
CA ASP A 39 -13.51 -0.87 18.73
C ASP A 39 -14.70 -1.83 18.88
N LYS A 40 -15.71 -1.77 17.98
CA LYS A 40 -16.86 -2.68 18.03
C LYS A 40 -16.42 -4.07 17.57
N PRO A 41 -16.48 -5.11 18.42
CA PRO A 41 -16.24 -6.47 17.99
C PRO A 41 -17.48 -6.96 17.24
N GLN A 42 -17.52 -6.77 15.92
CA GLN A 42 -18.51 -7.40 15.03
C GLN A 42 -18.15 -7.27 13.53
N THR A 43 -17.93 -8.41 12.88
CA THR A 43 -18.13 -8.77 11.45
C THR A 43 -17.32 -8.17 10.29
N THR A 44 -16.54 -7.08 10.41
CA THR A 44 -15.67 -6.69 9.28
C THR A 44 -14.37 -7.47 9.29
N ARG A 45 -14.19 -8.35 8.30
CA ARG A 45 -13.00 -9.21 8.09
C ARG A 45 -11.67 -8.42 8.06
N HIS A 46 -11.74 -7.11 7.77
CA HIS A 46 -10.61 -6.19 7.74
C HIS A 46 -10.81 -4.99 8.66
N ARG A 47 -9.71 -4.50 9.26
CA ARG A 47 -9.69 -3.24 9.98
C ARG A 47 -9.55 -2.08 8.99
N VAL A 48 -10.61 -1.30 8.83
CA VAL A 48 -10.60 -0.09 8.00
C VAL A 48 -9.64 0.95 8.59
N ARG A 49 -8.77 1.47 7.73
CA ARG A 49 -7.77 2.49 8.03
C ARG A 49 -8.15 3.86 7.49
N GLY A 50 -8.99 3.91 6.47
CA GLY A 50 -9.49 5.15 5.89
C GLY A 50 -10.37 4.95 4.68
N VAL A 51 -11.09 5.99 4.33
CA VAL A 51 -11.97 6.01 3.16
C VAL A 51 -11.68 7.29 2.40
N LEU A 52 -11.30 7.16 1.13
CA LEU A 52 -11.19 8.27 0.18
C LEU A 52 -12.37 8.19 -0.77
N THR A 53 -13.26 9.17 -0.72
CA THR A 53 -14.38 9.30 -1.66
C THR A 53 -14.03 10.36 -2.70
N ARG A 54 -14.11 9.98 -3.97
CA ARG A 54 -14.07 10.84 -5.15
C ARG A 54 -15.46 10.86 -5.81
N ASP A 55 -15.67 11.76 -6.75
CA ASP A 55 -16.96 11.93 -7.43
C ASP A 55 -17.39 10.66 -8.18
N ASP A 56 -16.43 9.86 -8.67
CA ASP A 56 -16.67 8.64 -9.47
C ASP A 56 -16.26 7.33 -8.75
N ALA A 57 -15.64 7.42 -7.57
CA ALA A 57 -15.08 6.25 -6.89
C ALA A 57 -14.97 6.38 -5.36
N GLN A 58 -14.91 5.25 -4.66
CA GLN A 58 -14.59 5.16 -3.24
C GLN A 58 -13.51 4.11 -2.98
N LEU A 59 -12.41 4.53 -2.36
CA LEU A 59 -11.32 3.65 -1.96
C LEU A 59 -11.38 3.43 -0.45
N VAL A 60 -11.43 2.17 -0.03
CA VAL A 60 -11.43 1.79 1.39
C VAL A 60 -10.07 1.19 1.72
N PHE A 61 -9.25 1.96 2.42
CA PHE A 61 -7.96 1.51 2.90
C PHE A 61 -8.14 0.57 4.07
N VAL A 62 -7.56 -0.62 4.00
CA VAL A 62 -7.66 -1.65 5.04
C VAL A 62 -6.30 -2.19 5.46
N ASP A 63 -6.19 -2.59 6.73
CA ASP A 63 -5.08 -3.42 7.17
C ASP A 63 -5.29 -4.87 6.74
N THR A 64 -4.25 -5.45 6.15
CA THR A 64 -4.07 -6.91 6.00
C THR A 64 -3.08 -7.38 7.08
N PRO A 65 -3.56 -7.91 8.22
CA PRO A 65 -2.69 -8.24 9.34
C PRO A 65 -1.61 -9.25 8.95
N GLY A 66 -0.35 -8.80 8.89
CA GLY A 66 0.84 -9.66 8.87
C GLY A 66 1.63 -9.75 7.56
N LEU A 67 1.37 -8.91 6.55
CA LEU A 67 2.30 -8.76 5.40
C LEU A 67 3.55 -7.93 5.77
N HIS A 68 4.14 -8.17 6.94
CA HIS A 68 5.35 -7.49 7.42
C HIS A 68 6.35 -8.54 7.89
N LYS A 69 7.60 -8.46 7.45
CA LYS A 69 8.66 -9.37 7.91
C LYS A 69 8.80 -9.26 9.43
N ALA A 70 8.44 -10.34 10.13
CA ALA A 70 8.62 -10.46 11.57
C ALA A 70 10.08 -10.26 11.98
N VAL A 71 10.29 -9.53 13.08
CA VAL A 71 11.63 -9.24 13.63
C VAL A 71 12.04 -10.27 14.70
N THR A 72 11.18 -11.25 15.01
CA THR A 72 11.38 -12.27 16.06
C THR A 72 10.80 -13.63 15.65
N ALA A 73 11.28 -14.73 16.24
CA ALA A 73 10.81 -16.11 16.01
C ALA A 73 9.31 -16.31 16.31
N LEU A 74 8.70 -15.45 17.14
CA LEU A 74 7.26 -15.45 17.40
C LEU A 74 6.44 -14.95 16.20
N GLY A 75 7.02 -14.14 15.31
CA GLY A 75 6.30 -13.58 14.18
C GLY A 75 6.27 -14.46 12.93
N GLU A 76 7.00 -15.58 12.90
CA GLU A 76 6.85 -16.60 11.85
C GLU A 76 5.46 -17.26 11.89
N ARG A 77 4.90 -17.46 13.09
CA ARG A 77 3.55 -18.01 13.30
C ARG A 77 2.44 -17.00 12.96
N VAL A 78 2.74 -15.70 12.98
CA VAL A 78 1.82 -14.60 12.61
C VAL A 78 1.75 -14.42 11.09
N ASN A 79 2.81 -14.77 10.35
CA ASN A 79 2.86 -14.64 8.88
C ASN A 79 1.90 -15.60 8.13
N ALA A 80 1.52 -16.73 8.72
CA ALA A 80 0.60 -17.68 8.07
C ALA A 80 -0.84 -17.12 7.93
N THR A 81 -1.31 -16.37 8.94
CA THR A 81 -2.63 -15.70 8.91
C THR A 81 -2.64 -14.49 7.97
N ALA A 82 -1.47 -13.94 7.67
CA ALA A 82 -1.34 -12.75 6.86
C ALA A 82 -1.55 -12.94 5.37
N LEU A 83 -1.05 -14.05 4.85
CA LEU A 83 -1.16 -14.39 3.44
C LEU A 83 -2.62 -14.55 3.03
N ALA A 84 -3.48 -15.07 3.92
CA ALA A 84 -4.92 -15.19 3.68
C ALA A 84 -5.64 -13.84 3.57
N SER A 85 -5.09 -12.75 4.12
CA SER A 85 -5.75 -11.43 4.11
C SER A 85 -5.50 -10.58 2.87
N VAL A 86 -4.50 -10.95 2.06
CA VAL A 86 -4.16 -10.28 0.78
C VAL A 86 -5.08 -10.72 -0.36
N ASP A 87 -5.70 -11.89 -0.21
CA ASP A 87 -6.64 -12.42 -1.19
C ASP A 87 -8.00 -11.70 -1.16
N ASP A 88 -8.33 -11.06 -0.04
CA ASP A 88 -9.60 -10.35 0.15
C ASP A 88 -9.53 -8.84 -0.21
N VAL A 89 -8.47 -8.37 -0.87
CA VAL A 89 -8.34 -6.97 -1.34
C VAL A 89 -8.19 -6.86 -2.85
N ASP A 90 -8.82 -5.84 -3.43
CA ASP A 90 -8.84 -5.59 -4.88
C ASP A 90 -7.49 -5.07 -5.39
N VAL A 91 -6.86 -4.16 -4.64
CA VAL A 91 -5.58 -3.53 -5.01
C VAL A 91 -4.59 -3.57 -3.85
N THR A 92 -3.34 -3.92 -4.16
CA THR A 92 -2.23 -3.85 -3.22
C THR A 92 -1.24 -2.77 -3.61
N CYS A 93 -0.93 -1.86 -2.69
CA CYS A 93 0.10 -0.84 -2.87
C CYS A 93 1.40 -1.28 -2.18
N LEU A 94 2.39 -1.70 -2.96
CA LEU A 94 3.74 -1.97 -2.46
C LEU A 94 4.50 -0.66 -2.28
N VAL A 95 4.64 -0.22 -1.03
CA VAL A 95 5.32 1.02 -0.68
C VAL A 95 6.82 0.77 -0.49
N LEU A 96 7.62 1.46 -1.30
CA LEU A 96 9.08 1.44 -1.29
C LEU A 96 9.63 2.78 -0.78
N ASP A 97 10.80 2.75 -0.14
CA ASP A 97 11.50 3.96 0.32
C ASP A 97 12.53 4.39 -0.72
N ALA A 98 12.28 5.50 -1.43
CA ALA A 98 13.16 6.02 -2.48
C ALA A 98 14.59 6.32 -1.98
N THR A 99 14.79 6.53 -0.68
CA THR A 99 16.11 6.87 -0.12
C THR A 99 17.00 5.65 0.12
N ALA A 100 16.45 4.43 -0.01
CA ALA A 100 17.14 3.16 0.20
C ALA A 100 17.23 2.35 -1.10
N PRO A 101 18.18 1.40 -1.22
CA PRO A 101 18.18 0.47 -2.35
C PRO A 101 17.02 -0.52 -2.27
N PHE A 102 16.56 -1.00 -3.44
CA PHE A 102 15.57 -2.09 -3.53
C PHE A 102 16.19 -3.40 -3.00
N GLY A 103 15.82 -3.77 -1.78
CA GLY A 103 16.52 -4.81 -1.02
C GLY A 103 15.77 -6.13 -0.92
N GLY A 104 16.39 -7.13 -0.29
CA GLY A 104 15.79 -8.45 -0.08
C GLY A 104 14.49 -8.43 0.73
N GLY A 105 14.32 -7.47 1.65
CA GLY A 105 13.07 -7.31 2.38
C GLY A 105 11.92 -6.78 1.51
N ASP A 106 12.22 -5.94 0.51
CA ASP A 106 11.23 -5.44 -0.44
C ASP A 106 10.81 -6.57 -1.39
N ARG A 107 11.80 -7.30 -1.93
CA ARG A 107 11.59 -8.51 -2.74
C ARG A 107 10.79 -9.58 -2.01
N TRP A 108 11.06 -9.78 -0.72
CA TRP A 108 10.32 -10.74 0.09
C TRP A 108 8.84 -10.38 0.22
N VAL A 109 8.50 -9.09 0.36
CA VAL A 109 7.09 -8.65 0.36
C VAL A 109 6.50 -8.81 -1.03
N ALA A 110 7.20 -8.33 -2.07
CA ALA A 110 6.74 -8.37 -3.46
C ALA A 110 6.43 -9.79 -3.96
N ALA A 111 7.23 -10.79 -3.57
CA ALA A 111 7.04 -12.20 -3.94
C ALA A 111 5.73 -12.83 -3.41
N ARG A 112 4.97 -12.12 -2.57
CA ARG A 112 3.68 -12.56 -2.01
C ARG A 112 2.49 -11.81 -2.63
N LEU A 113 2.75 -10.92 -3.59
CA LEU A 113 1.74 -10.08 -4.21
C LEU A 113 1.40 -10.60 -5.61
N ARG A 114 0.20 -10.26 -6.08
CA ARG A 114 -0.21 -10.50 -7.47
C ARG A 114 0.19 -9.29 -8.31
N PRO A 115 1.13 -9.39 -9.27
CA PRO A 115 1.62 -8.24 -10.03
C PRO A 115 0.51 -7.43 -10.71
N ALA A 116 -0.44 -8.12 -11.34
CA ALA A 116 -1.57 -7.51 -12.06
C ALA A 116 -2.52 -6.65 -11.20
N SER A 117 -2.50 -6.82 -9.88
CA SER A 117 -3.29 -6.01 -8.93
C SER A 117 -2.41 -5.22 -7.96
N THR A 118 -1.12 -5.06 -8.29
CA THR A 118 -0.14 -4.36 -7.46
C THR A 118 0.24 -3.01 -8.08
N VAL A 119 0.20 -1.96 -7.27
CA VAL A 119 0.77 -0.65 -7.59
C VAL A 119 2.03 -0.47 -6.76
N VAL A 120 3.16 -0.19 -7.40
CA VAL A 120 4.41 0.13 -6.71
C VAL A 120 4.45 1.62 -6.43
N VAL A 121 4.51 1.97 -5.15
CA VAL A 121 4.52 3.35 -4.66
C VAL A 121 5.91 3.68 -4.15
N VAL A 122 6.68 4.46 -4.91
CA VAL A 122 8.04 4.88 -4.54
C VAL A 122 7.95 6.16 -3.71
N ASN A 123 7.90 6.00 -2.40
CA ASN A 123 7.62 7.08 -1.46
C ASN A 123 8.90 7.81 -1.00
N LYS A 124 8.72 8.99 -0.39
CA LYS A 124 9.77 9.87 0.14
C LYS A 124 10.64 10.54 -0.93
N ILE A 125 10.06 10.85 -2.09
CA ILE A 125 10.77 11.56 -3.15
C ILE A 125 11.21 12.97 -2.73
N ASP A 126 10.60 13.56 -1.69
CA ASP A 126 11.03 14.83 -1.08
C ASP A 126 12.41 14.75 -0.42
N ARG A 127 12.91 13.53 -0.15
CA ARG A 127 14.20 13.29 0.49
C ARG A 127 15.19 12.55 -0.40
N ALA A 128 14.72 11.99 -1.50
CA ALA A 128 15.53 11.24 -2.44
C ALA A 128 16.02 12.14 -3.57
N THR A 129 17.21 11.88 -4.08
CA THR A 129 17.66 12.50 -5.33
C THR A 129 16.94 11.88 -6.52
N THR A 130 16.87 12.60 -7.65
CA THR A 130 16.31 12.08 -8.92
C THR A 130 16.93 10.73 -9.29
N ASP A 131 18.25 10.61 -9.13
CA ASP A 131 19.01 9.37 -9.33
C ASP A 131 18.56 8.22 -8.42
N GLN A 132 18.26 8.49 -7.16
CA GLN A 132 17.76 7.48 -6.23
C GLN A 132 16.36 6.99 -6.64
N VAL A 133 15.47 7.91 -7.00
CA VAL A 133 14.13 7.58 -7.50
C VAL A 133 14.23 6.74 -8.78
N ALA A 134 15.04 7.16 -9.74
CA ALA A 134 15.26 6.43 -11.00
C ALA A 134 15.81 5.02 -10.76
N ARG A 135 16.80 4.86 -9.86
CA ARG A 135 17.34 3.54 -9.49
C ARG A 135 16.30 2.64 -8.84
N MET A 136 15.44 3.18 -7.97
CA MET A 136 14.37 2.40 -7.34
C MET A 136 13.34 1.92 -8.37
N LEU A 137 12.92 2.81 -9.28
CA LEU A 137 11.98 2.47 -10.36
C LEU A 137 12.58 1.39 -11.28
N ALA A 138 13.82 1.57 -11.73
CA ALA A 138 14.52 0.60 -12.56
C ALA A 138 14.73 -0.75 -11.85
N ALA A 139 15.07 -0.74 -10.55
CA ALA A 139 15.30 -1.98 -9.82
C ALA A 139 14.00 -2.73 -9.47
N SER A 140 12.86 -2.03 -9.38
CA SER A 140 11.56 -2.63 -9.08
C SER A 140 10.74 -2.96 -10.32
N SER A 141 11.18 -2.57 -11.52
CA SER A 141 10.49 -2.88 -12.78
C SER A 141 10.42 -4.39 -13.07
N GLU A 142 11.33 -5.18 -12.51
CA GLU A 142 11.30 -6.66 -12.58
C GLU A 142 10.03 -7.28 -11.95
N LEU A 143 9.28 -6.50 -11.17
CA LEU A 143 8.07 -6.98 -10.50
C LEU A 143 6.86 -7.05 -11.45
N ASP A 144 6.94 -6.44 -12.63
CA ASP A 144 5.85 -6.39 -13.63
C ASP A 144 4.49 -5.95 -13.02
N ALA A 145 4.56 -4.96 -12.12
CA ALA A 145 3.39 -4.46 -11.41
C ALA A 145 2.50 -3.62 -12.34
N ALA A 146 1.21 -3.54 -12.01
CA ALA A 146 0.23 -2.80 -12.82
C ALA A 146 0.57 -1.31 -13.01
N ALA A 147 1.23 -0.69 -12.04
CA ALA A 147 1.70 0.69 -12.13
C ALA A 147 2.86 0.99 -11.17
N TYR A 148 3.61 2.05 -11.49
CA TYR A 148 4.72 2.55 -10.69
C TYR A 148 4.56 4.06 -10.52
N VAL A 149 4.42 4.53 -9.27
CA VAL A 149 4.12 5.93 -8.97
C VAL A 149 5.11 6.47 -7.93
N PRO A 150 5.98 7.44 -8.29
CA PRO A 150 6.80 8.16 -7.33
C PRO A 150 5.97 9.20 -6.57
N VAL A 151 6.07 9.21 -5.24
CA VAL A 151 5.25 10.09 -4.39
C VAL A 151 6.00 10.62 -3.17
N SER A 152 5.49 11.69 -2.57
CA SER A 152 5.81 12.07 -1.20
C SER A 152 4.55 12.19 -0.36
N ALA A 153 4.40 11.25 0.58
CA ALA A 153 3.39 11.35 1.63
C ALA A 153 3.51 12.62 2.50
N ARG A 154 4.68 13.27 2.50
CA ARG A 154 4.95 14.44 3.34
C ARG A 154 4.52 15.73 2.65
N THR A 155 4.85 15.88 1.38
CA THR A 155 4.58 17.12 0.62
C THR A 155 3.28 17.04 -0.17
N GLY A 156 2.75 15.84 -0.40
CA GLY A 156 1.59 15.61 -1.26
C GLY A 156 1.93 15.39 -2.74
N ASP A 157 3.21 15.47 -3.11
CA ASP A 157 3.66 15.30 -4.49
C ASP A 157 3.33 13.88 -5.00
N GLY A 158 2.70 13.80 -6.18
CA GLY A 158 2.27 12.55 -6.83
C GLY A 158 1.09 11.82 -6.18
N LEU A 159 0.28 12.47 -5.35
CA LEU A 159 -0.88 11.83 -4.66
C LEU A 159 -2.26 12.06 -5.32
N ASP A 160 -2.34 12.84 -6.40
CA ASP A 160 -3.57 13.17 -7.12
C ASP A 160 -4.15 12.01 -7.96
#